data_AF-A0A935Y7F9-F1
#
_entry.id   AF-A0A935Y7F9-F1
#
_cell.length_a   1.000
_cell.length_b   1.000
_cell.length_c   1.000
_cell.angle_alpha   90.00
_cell.angle_beta   90.00
_cell.angle_gamma   90.00
#
_symmetry.space_group_name_H-M   'P 1'
#
loop_
_entity.id
_entity.type
_entity.pdbx_description
1 polymer ?
#
loop_
_entity_poly.entity_id
_entity_poly.type
_entity_poly.pdbx_seq_one_letter_code
_entity_poly.pdbx_strand_id
1 'polypeptide(L)'
;MSVLGAGSLLLTACAGPSGGANTGLGRLEIPDQPASQATKDLWRAAETGDVAGVKAALAAGADIEGIDFSENKNGRRALNYAALNNQSAVIDVLLLCSWCHDAFGHAQSGRMNGQTQHQVLRRETDIARIASPIISELHAYWTAKRGLKEMPAWADIEPTEMRGLLPNLIVAGIEHDPLRVFYRLAGTLIVEFRGEITGHFLEEVPWSSPAGQANAKEAFARVVASRAPLFSEVDITTSRGAVHRMFSGVWPLAPTPGGVIDRCLAAEDYGDLTRTDLA
;
A
#
# COMPACT_ATOMS: atom_id res chain seq x y z
N MET A 1 3.98 75.36 1.97
CA MET A 1 3.10 75.92 0.93
C MET A 1 2.34 74.78 0.29
N SER A 2 1.02 74.75 0.49
CA SER A 2 0.07 73.88 -0.20
C SER A 2 -0.23 74.39 -1.62
N VAL A 3 -1.04 73.62 -2.36
CA VAL A 3 -1.80 73.86 -3.63
C VAL A 3 -1.23 72.98 -4.77
N LEU A 4 -1.84 71.84 -5.16
CA LEU A 4 -3.14 71.52 -5.82
C LEU A 4 -3.11 71.62 -7.37
N GLY A 5 -3.70 70.60 -8.01
CA GLY A 5 -4.14 70.54 -9.42
C GLY A 5 -3.73 69.23 -10.12
N ALA A 6 -4.48 68.13 -10.16
CA ALA A 6 -5.84 67.83 -10.68
C ALA A 6 -5.90 67.52 -12.20
N GLY A 7 -6.49 66.35 -12.54
CA GLY A 7 -6.91 65.91 -13.89
C GLY A 7 -6.40 64.48 -14.20
N SER A 8 -7.20 63.44 -14.46
CA SER A 8 -8.62 63.33 -14.78
C SER A 8 -9.13 61.93 -14.41
N LEU A 9 -10.37 61.89 -13.92
CA LEU A 9 -11.20 60.69 -13.79
C LEU A 9 -11.64 60.20 -15.18
N LEU A 10 -11.78 58.87 -15.31
CA LEU A 10 -12.94 58.26 -15.96
C LEU A 10 -13.34 57.00 -15.15
N LEU A 11 -14.46 57.13 -14.44
CA LEU A 11 -15.25 56.01 -13.94
C LEU A 11 -15.89 55.30 -15.14
N THR A 12 -15.94 53.98 -15.12
CA THR A 12 -17.13 53.28 -15.59
C THR A 12 -17.45 52.16 -14.61
N ALA A 13 -18.69 52.19 -14.14
CA ALA A 13 -19.21 51.39 -13.05
C ALA A 13 -19.80 50.07 -13.56
N CYS A 14 -19.73 49.07 -12.67
CA CYS A 14 -20.71 48.04 -12.36
C CYS A 14 -21.33 47.18 -13.48
N ALA A 15 -20.98 45.89 -13.46
CA ALA A 15 -21.97 44.80 -13.43
C ALA A 15 -21.31 43.54 -12.82
N GLY A 16 -21.79 43.07 -11.66
CA GLY A 16 -21.82 41.64 -11.35
C GLY A 16 -23.06 40.99 -12.02
N PRO A 17 -23.37 39.70 -11.81
CA PRO A 17 -22.76 38.73 -10.89
C PRO A 17 -22.46 37.36 -11.52
N SER A 18 -21.68 36.51 -10.83
CA SER A 18 -22.02 35.09 -10.55
C SER A 18 -20.80 34.35 -10.00
N GLY A 19 -21.01 33.61 -8.92
CA GLY A 19 -20.00 32.77 -8.30
C GLY A 19 -19.64 31.58 -9.20
N GLY A 20 -18.34 31.31 -9.31
CA GLY A 20 -17.79 30.05 -9.78
C GLY A 20 -16.93 29.47 -8.67
N ALA A 21 -17.32 28.29 -8.19
CA ALA A 21 -16.68 27.58 -7.10
C ALA A 21 -15.20 27.31 -7.37
N ASN A 22 -14.35 27.63 -6.41
CA ASN A 22 -12.97 27.17 -6.38
C ASN A 22 -12.96 25.74 -5.82
N THR A 23 -13.11 24.75 -6.70
CA THR A 23 -12.88 23.33 -6.39
C THR A 23 -11.78 22.82 -7.29
N GLY A 24 -10.55 22.87 -6.78
CA GLY A 24 -9.38 22.27 -7.41
C GLY A 24 -8.41 21.84 -6.32
N LEU A 25 -8.65 20.67 -5.74
CA LEU A 25 -7.64 19.96 -4.95
C LEU A 25 -6.40 19.80 -5.82
N GLY A 26 -5.25 20.18 -5.27
CA GLY A 26 -3.96 20.19 -5.96
C GLY A 26 -3.62 18.83 -6.56
N ARG A 27 -3.61 18.78 -7.89
CA ARG A 27 -2.98 17.71 -8.65
C ARG A 27 -1.48 17.96 -8.59
N LEU A 28 -0.72 17.05 -7.98
CA LEU A 28 0.73 17.03 -8.10
C LEU A 28 1.09 16.81 -9.58
N GLU A 29 1.61 17.85 -10.24
CA GLU A 29 2.26 17.70 -11.54
C GLU A 29 3.65 17.10 -11.29
N ILE A 30 3.81 15.80 -11.60
CA ILE A 30 5.10 15.12 -11.61
C ILE A 30 5.78 15.44 -12.95
N PRO A 31 6.99 16.00 -12.98
CA PRO A 31 7.72 16.25 -14.22
C PRO A 31 7.95 14.93 -14.98
N ASP A 32 7.48 14.87 -16.22
CA ASP A 32 7.72 13.76 -17.14
C ASP A 32 9.19 13.82 -17.64
N GLN A 33 10.12 13.34 -16.81
CA GLN A 33 11.46 13.05 -17.27
C GLN A 33 11.46 11.65 -17.89
N PRO A 34 11.74 11.52 -19.20
CA PRO A 34 11.72 10.22 -19.85
C PRO A 34 12.76 9.31 -19.20
N ALA A 35 12.34 8.08 -18.87
CA ALA A 35 13.18 7.10 -18.21
C ALA A 35 14.51 6.91 -18.96
N SER A 36 15.60 6.82 -18.19
CA SER A 36 16.95 6.61 -18.73
C SER A 36 17.04 5.30 -19.52
N GLN A 37 18.00 5.19 -20.43
CA GLN A 37 18.23 3.93 -21.16
C GLN A 37 18.55 2.79 -20.19
N ALA A 38 19.32 3.06 -19.12
CA ALA A 38 19.61 2.08 -18.09
C ALA A 38 18.33 1.57 -17.38
N THR A 39 17.37 2.46 -17.10
CA THR A 39 16.07 2.08 -16.51
C THR A 39 15.24 1.20 -17.47
N LYS A 40 15.28 1.49 -18.77
CA LYS A 40 14.60 0.65 -19.78
C LYS A 40 15.26 -0.72 -19.91
N ASP A 41 16.59 -0.77 -19.88
CA ASP A 41 17.37 -2.00 -19.92
C ASP A 41 17.09 -2.86 -18.67
N LEU A 42 16.90 -2.22 -17.51
CA LEU A 42 16.48 -2.87 -16.27
C LEU A 42 15.11 -3.54 -16.42
N TRP A 43 14.10 -2.85 -16.95
CA TRP A 43 12.76 -3.43 -17.15
C TRP A 43 12.80 -4.64 -18.08
N ARG A 44 13.52 -4.56 -19.21
CA ARG A 44 13.66 -5.65 -20.16
C ARG A 44 14.42 -6.85 -19.60
N ALA A 45 15.51 -6.60 -18.86
CA ALA A 45 16.25 -7.65 -18.19
C ALA A 45 15.38 -8.35 -17.13
N ALA A 46 14.54 -7.57 -16.43
CA ALA A 46 13.63 -8.12 -15.45
C ALA A 46 12.47 -8.93 -16.04
N GLU A 47 11.94 -8.51 -17.19
CA GLU A 47 10.94 -9.26 -17.95
C GLU A 47 11.46 -10.62 -18.43
N THR A 48 12.70 -10.63 -18.93
CA THR A 48 13.31 -11.82 -19.56
C THR A 48 14.04 -12.75 -18.58
N GLY A 49 14.22 -12.34 -17.32
CA GLY A 49 14.94 -13.12 -16.31
C GLY A 49 16.46 -12.97 -16.35
N ASP A 50 17.00 -11.97 -17.05
CA ASP A 50 18.43 -11.74 -17.18
C ASP A 50 19.01 -11.07 -15.94
N VAL A 51 19.43 -11.89 -14.97
CA VAL A 51 20.07 -11.43 -13.72
C VAL A 51 21.35 -10.62 -13.98
N ALA A 52 22.12 -10.95 -15.03
CA ALA A 52 23.35 -10.23 -15.35
C ALA A 52 23.02 -8.85 -15.93
N GLY A 53 22.02 -8.77 -16.81
CA GLY A 53 21.47 -7.53 -17.34
C GLY A 53 20.89 -6.62 -16.26
N VAL A 54 20.15 -7.17 -15.28
CA VAL A 54 19.64 -6.41 -14.12
C VAL A 54 20.79 -5.77 -13.34
N LYS A 55 21.84 -6.54 -13.01
CA LYS A 55 23.01 -6.02 -12.30
C LYS A 55 23.76 -4.96 -13.11
N ALA A 56 23.90 -5.15 -14.41
CA ALA A 56 24.57 -4.19 -15.30
C ALA A 56 23.78 -2.88 -15.41
N ALA A 57 22.45 -2.94 -15.52
CA ALA A 57 21.58 -1.77 -15.56
C ALA A 57 21.63 -0.99 -14.25
N LEU A 58 21.57 -1.67 -13.09
CA LEU A 58 21.72 -1.04 -11.78
C LEU A 58 23.10 -0.37 -11.61
N ALA A 59 24.17 -1.04 -12.06
CA ALA A 59 25.52 -0.45 -12.06
C ALA A 59 25.65 0.77 -12.98
N ALA A 60 24.83 0.85 -14.03
CA ALA A 60 24.75 2.00 -14.94
C ALA A 60 23.83 3.13 -14.41
N GLY A 61 23.31 3.01 -13.19
CA GLY A 61 22.46 4.03 -12.56
C GLY A 61 20.99 3.93 -12.95
N ALA A 62 20.50 2.75 -13.33
CA ALA A 62 19.08 2.53 -13.54
C ALA A 62 18.29 2.86 -12.26
N ASP A 63 17.21 3.60 -12.43
CA ASP A 63 16.23 3.82 -11.37
C ASP A 63 15.47 2.51 -11.12
N ILE A 64 15.78 1.83 -10.02
CA ILE A 64 15.13 0.58 -9.61
C ILE A 64 13.63 0.77 -9.37
N GLU A 65 13.23 1.98 -9.00
CA GLU A 65 11.87 2.40 -8.71
C GLU A 65 11.18 3.04 -9.94
N GLY A 66 11.87 3.10 -11.07
CA GLY A 66 11.37 3.68 -12.31
C GLY A 66 10.13 2.96 -12.83
N ILE A 67 9.09 3.72 -13.18
CA ILE A 67 7.80 3.21 -13.64
C ILE A 67 7.69 3.32 -15.17
N ASP A 68 7.46 2.18 -15.82
CA ASP A 68 7.17 2.09 -17.24
C ASP A 68 5.67 2.19 -17.53
N PHE A 69 5.24 3.29 -18.14
CA PHE A 69 3.87 3.48 -18.61
C PHE A 69 3.66 3.08 -20.09
N SER A 70 4.68 2.54 -20.76
CA SER A 70 4.65 2.27 -22.20
C SER A 70 3.57 1.26 -22.62
N GLU A 71 3.29 0.28 -21.76
CA GLU A 71 2.33 -0.79 -22.05
C GLU A 71 0.96 -0.60 -21.40
N ASN A 72 0.87 0.19 -20.33
CA ASN A 72 -0.39 0.39 -19.62
C ASN A 72 -0.39 1.67 -18.76
N LYS A 73 -1.59 2.19 -18.50
CA LYS A 73 -1.82 3.41 -17.70
C LYS A 73 -1.48 3.28 -16.21
N ASN A 74 -1.31 2.07 -15.69
CA ASN A 74 -1.02 1.83 -14.28
C ASN A 74 0.49 1.83 -13.99
N GLY A 75 1.31 1.65 -15.03
CA GLY A 75 2.76 1.59 -14.91
C GLY A 75 3.27 0.23 -14.43
N ARG A 76 4.50 -0.13 -14.81
CA ARG A 76 5.20 -1.33 -14.33
C ARG A 76 6.64 -0.99 -13.96
N ARG A 77 7.09 -1.49 -12.81
CA ARG A 77 8.52 -1.47 -12.44
C ARG A 77 9.19 -2.77 -12.86
N ALA A 78 10.51 -2.81 -12.76
CA ALA A 78 11.30 -4.01 -13.01
C ALA A 78 10.79 -5.22 -12.21
N LEU A 79 10.44 -5.01 -10.94
CA LEU A 79 9.92 -6.07 -10.07
C LEU A 79 8.55 -6.60 -10.55
N ASN A 80 7.70 -5.74 -11.12
CA ASN A 80 6.41 -6.14 -11.68
C ASN A 80 6.61 -7.03 -12.92
N TYR A 81 7.58 -6.68 -13.78
CA TYR A 81 7.95 -7.50 -14.93
C TYR A 81 8.51 -8.86 -14.51
N ALA A 82 9.38 -8.89 -13.50
CA ALA A 82 9.93 -10.13 -12.96
C ALA A 82 8.85 -11.02 -12.33
N ALA A 83 7.93 -10.44 -11.57
CA ALA A 83 6.81 -11.17 -10.96
C ALA A 83 5.82 -11.71 -11.99
N LEU A 84 5.42 -10.88 -12.96
CA LEU A 84 4.49 -11.27 -14.04
C LEU A 84 5.04 -12.43 -14.87
N ASN A 85 6.35 -12.47 -15.08
CA ASN A 85 7.03 -13.48 -15.89
C ASN A 85 7.69 -14.60 -15.06
N ASN A 86 7.40 -14.69 -13.76
CA ASN A 86 7.88 -15.76 -12.88
C ASN A 86 9.42 -15.86 -12.78
N GLN A 87 10.11 -14.73 -12.76
CA GLN A 87 11.57 -14.64 -12.73
C GLN A 87 12.10 -14.59 -11.28
N SER A 88 12.06 -15.72 -10.57
CA SER A 88 12.41 -15.80 -9.13
C SER A 88 13.81 -15.26 -8.81
N ALA A 89 14.83 -15.62 -9.60
CA ALA A 89 16.19 -15.15 -9.38
C ALA A 89 16.35 -13.62 -9.57
N VAL A 90 15.56 -13.02 -10.45
CA VAL A 90 15.51 -11.57 -10.62
C VAL A 90 14.77 -10.90 -9.46
N ILE A 91 13.66 -11.49 -9.02
CA ILE A 91 12.91 -11.02 -7.84
C ILE A 91 13.85 -10.95 -6.64
N ASP A 92 14.65 -12.00 -6.39
CA ASP A 92 15.61 -12.00 -5.28
C ASP A 92 16.63 -10.86 -5.39
N VAL A 93 17.17 -10.61 -6.57
CA VAL A 93 18.18 -9.55 -6.80
C VAL A 93 17.57 -8.16 -6.62
N LEU A 94 16.38 -7.92 -7.18
CA LEU A 94 15.67 -6.64 -7.04
C LEU A 94 15.27 -6.39 -5.58
N LEU A 95 14.75 -7.42 -4.91
CA LEU A 95 14.39 -7.34 -3.50
C LEU A 95 15.60 -7.15 -2.58
N LEU A 96 16.81 -7.58 -2.94
CA LEU A 96 18.02 -7.30 -2.15
C LEU A 96 18.53 -5.87 -2.35
N CYS A 97 18.32 -5.28 -3.53
CA CYS A 97 18.84 -3.94 -3.86
C CYS A 97 17.99 -2.80 -3.27
N SER A 98 16.68 -2.99 -3.05
CA SER A 98 15.81 -1.96 -2.44
C SER A 98 16.04 -1.74 -0.92
N TRP A 99 16.96 -2.45 -0.27
CA TRP A 99 17.25 -2.31 1.17
C TRP A 99 18.45 -1.41 1.48
N CYS A 100 19.01 -0.72 0.48
CA CYS A 100 20.27 0.01 0.65
C CYS A 100 20.14 1.55 0.72
N HIS A 101 18.95 2.12 0.94
CA HIS A 101 18.79 3.58 1.05
C HIS A 101 17.91 4.01 2.24
N ASP A 102 18.54 4.58 3.27
CA ASP A 102 17.92 5.15 4.49
C ASP A 102 17.48 6.62 4.31
N ALA A 103 16.50 7.04 5.14
CA ALA A 103 16.55 8.18 6.10
C ALA A 103 15.42 9.27 6.05
N PHE A 104 14.68 9.35 7.17
CA PHE A 104 14.04 10.52 7.85
C PHE A 104 12.87 11.32 7.21
N GLY A 105 11.81 11.57 8.02
CA GLY A 105 11.00 12.79 7.89
C GLY A 105 9.55 12.84 8.43
N HIS A 106 9.41 13.11 9.74
CA HIS A 106 8.33 13.87 10.44
C HIS A 106 6.83 13.48 10.44
N ALA A 107 6.31 13.48 11.68
CA ALA A 107 4.92 13.48 12.13
C ALA A 107 4.21 14.83 11.93
N GLN A 108 2.85 14.83 11.90
CA GLN A 108 2.00 15.70 12.73
C GLN A 108 0.58 15.14 12.92
N SER A 109 0.04 15.42 14.11
CA SER A 109 -1.26 15.06 14.67
C SER A 109 -2.35 16.05 14.22
N GLY A 110 -3.54 15.53 13.90
CA GLY A 110 -4.73 16.33 13.61
C GLY A 110 -5.99 15.63 14.10
N ARG A 111 -6.71 16.24 15.05
CA ARG A 111 -8.03 15.82 15.54
C ARG A 111 -9.05 15.78 14.39
N MET A 112 -9.89 14.75 14.32
CA MET A 112 -11.12 14.78 13.52
C MET A 112 -12.30 14.09 14.21
N ASN A 113 -13.40 14.83 14.27
CA ASN A 113 -14.72 14.38 14.71
C ASN A 113 -15.44 13.65 13.57
N GLY A 114 -16.04 12.51 13.88
CA GLY A 114 -17.43 12.18 13.51
C GLY A 114 -17.73 11.76 12.07
N GLN A 115 -17.44 10.49 11.74
CA GLN A 115 -18.42 9.54 11.18
C GLN A 115 -18.06 8.16 11.71
N THR A 116 -18.98 7.50 12.42
CA THR A 116 -18.69 6.23 13.12
C THR A 116 -18.58 5.10 12.10
N GLN A 117 -17.39 4.89 11.54
CA GLN A 117 -17.01 3.60 10.96
C GLN A 117 -17.05 2.58 12.11
N HIS A 118 -17.94 1.59 12.01
CA HIS A 118 -17.97 0.52 13.01
C HIS A 118 -16.88 -0.48 12.65
N GLN A 119 -15.67 -0.25 13.15
CA GLN A 119 -14.60 -1.24 13.07
C GLN A 119 -14.68 -2.16 14.29
N VAL A 120 -14.81 -3.46 14.03
CA VAL A 120 -14.75 -4.47 15.10
C VAL A 120 -13.43 -5.21 14.97
N LEU A 121 -12.53 -4.99 15.94
CA LEU A 121 -11.31 -5.78 16.07
C LEU A 121 -11.60 -7.07 16.82
N ARG A 122 -11.22 -8.21 16.22
CA ARG A 122 -11.43 -9.56 16.74
C ARG A 122 -10.08 -10.24 16.93
N ARG A 123 -9.96 -11.04 17.99
CA ARG A 123 -8.73 -11.81 18.27
C ARG A 123 -8.76 -13.14 17.51
N GLU A 124 -7.62 -13.83 17.48
CA GLU A 124 -7.49 -15.18 16.91
C GLU A 124 -8.64 -16.12 17.30
N THR A 125 -9.00 -16.15 18.59
CA THR A 125 -10.06 -17.01 19.15
C THR A 125 -11.46 -16.76 18.56
N ASP A 126 -11.67 -15.61 17.92
CA ASP A 126 -12.94 -15.22 17.33
C ASP A 126 -13.02 -15.49 15.83
N ILE A 127 -12.06 -16.21 15.21
CA ILE A 127 -12.05 -16.46 13.76
C ILE A 127 -13.37 -17.05 13.25
N ALA A 128 -14.03 -17.92 14.02
CA ALA A 128 -15.32 -18.52 13.65
C ALA A 128 -16.47 -17.50 13.48
N ARG A 129 -16.26 -16.24 13.89
CA ARG A 129 -17.21 -15.13 13.74
C ARG A 129 -16.91 -14.25 12.53
N ILE A 130 -15.79 -14.48 11.82
CA ILE A 130 -15.44 -13.79 10.59
C ILE A 130 -16.12 -14.52 9.42
N ALA A 131 -17.03 -13.84 8.73
CA ALA A 131 -17.74 -14.40 7.57
C ALA A 131 -16.98 -14.16 6.25
N SER A 132 -15.69 -14.51 6.22
CA SER A 132 -14.84 -14.40 5.03
C SER A 132 -14.11 -15.72 4.76
N PRO A 133 -14.33 -16.36 3.60
CA PRO A 133 -13.57 -17.53 3.18
C PRO A 133 -12.07 -17.23 3.06
N ILE A 134 -11.70 -16.06 2.52
CA ILE A 134 -10.30 -15.66 2.33
C ILE A 134 -9.56 -15.58 3.67
N ILE A 135 -10.13 -14.88 4.65
CA ILE A 135 -9.51 -14.74 5.97
C ILE A 135 -9.46 -16.09 6.69
N SER A 136 -10.51 -16.90 6.56
CA SER A 136 -10.57 -18.24 7.18
C SER A 136 -9.55 -19.20 6.58
N GLU A 137 -9.39 -19.23 5.26
CA GLU A 137 -8.45 -20.09 4.55
C GLU A 137 -7.01 -19.67 4.85
N LEU A 138 -6.70 -18.37 4.85
CA LEU A 138 -5.37 -17.89 5.21
C LEU A 138 -5.04 -18.20 6.68
N HIS A 139 -6.00 -18.08 7.60
CA HIS A 139 -5.79 -18.45 8.98
C HIS A 139 -5.56 -19.95 9.18
N ALA A 140 -6.29 -20.79 8.44
CA ALA A 140 -6.07 -22.24 8.44
C ALA A 140 -4.68 -22.60 7.92
N TYR A 141 -4.26 -21.97 6.82
CA TYR A 141 -2.92 -22.12 6.25
C TYR A 141 -1.84 -21.70 7.25
N TRP A 142 -1.94 -20.49 7.80
CA TRP A 142 -0.98 -19.96 8.77
C TRP A 142 -0.91 -20.86 10.02
N THR A 143 -2.05 -21.36 10.50
CA THR A 143 -2.10 -22.30 11.64
C THR A 143 -1.41 -23.62 11.32
N ALA A 144 -1.58 -24.14 10.10
CA ALA A 144 -0.88 -25.35 9.66
C ALA A 144 0.64 -25.13 9.61
N LYS A 145 1.11 -23.98 9.14
CA LYS A 145 2.54 -23.62 9.13
C LYS A 145 3.10 -23.33 10.52
N ARG A 146 2.30 -22.75 11.42
CA ARG A 146 2.65 -22.56 12.84
C ARG A 146 2.97 -23.89 13.50
N GLY A 147 2.13 -24.91 13.29
CA GLY A 147 2.26 -26.20 13.97
C GLY A 147 2.29 -26.02 15.50
N LEU A 148 3.36 -26.49 16.16
CA LEU A 148 3.58 -26.33 17.61
C LEU A 148 4.38 -25.06 17.98
N LYS A 149 4.84 -24.29 16.99
CA LYS A 149 5.55 -23.02 17.23
C LYS A 149 4.55 -21.95 17.69
N GLU A 150 5.06 -20.84 18.23
CA GLU A 150 4.22 -19.66 18.53
C GLU A 150 3.65 -19.04 17.23
N MET A 151 4.50 -18.95 16.21
CA MET A 151 4.18 -18.46 14.87
C MET A 151 5.18 -19.05 13.85
N PRO A 152 4.83 -19.09 12.55
CA PRO A 152 5.75 -19.53 11.51
C PRO A 152 6.79 -18.45 11.19
N ALA A 153 7.92 -18.89 10.62
CA ALA A 153 8.88 -18.01 9.97
C ALA A 153 8.51 -17.79 8.51
N TRP A 154 9.05 -16.73 7.89
CA TRP A 154 8.87 -16.52 6.44
C TRP A 154 9.31 -17.72 5.61
N ALA A 155 10.39 -18.41 6.02
CA ALA A 155 10.89 -19.61 5.32
C ALA A 155 9.93 -20.82 5.41
N ASP A 156 8.96 -20.82 6.32
CA ASP A 156 7.92 -21.86 6.39
C ASP A 156 6.78 -21.59 5.37
N ILE A 157 6.72 -20.37 4.82
CA ILE A 157 5.65 -19.91 3.93
C ILE A 157 6.04 -20.20 2.48
N GLU A 158 5.18 -20.95 1.80
CA GLU A 158 5.34 -21.28 0.38
C GLU A 158 4.16 -20.67 -0.40
N PRO A 159 4.36 -19.54 -1.11
CA PRO A 159 3.30 -18.83 -1.82
C PRO A 159 2.50 -19.72 -2.79
N THR A 160 3.14 -20.74 -3.37
CA THR A 160 2.46 -21.64 -4.30
C THR A 160 1.40 -22.55 -3.66
N GLU A 161 1.37 -22.68 -2.34
CA GLU A 161 0.32 -23.39 -1.59
C GLU A 161 -0.93 -22.54 -1.37
N MET A 162 -0.84 -21.21 -1.53
CA MET A 162 -1.91 -20.25 -1.24
C MET A 162 -2.36 -19.44 -2.48
N ARG A 163 -2.21 -20.00 -3.69
CA ARG A 163 -2.44 -19.29 -4.97
C ARG A 163 -3.76 -18.54 -5.05
N GLY A 164 -4.84 -19.13 -4.52
CA GLY A 164 -6.17 -18.50 -4.49
C GLY A 164 -6.27 -17.27 -3.58
N LEU A 165 -5.36 -17.14 -2.61
CA LEU A 165 -5.31 -16.06 -1.63
C LEU A 165 -4.36 -14.94 -2.04
N LEU A 166 -3.39 -15.22 -2.92
CA LEU A 166 -2.38 -14.25 -3.36
C LEU A 166 -2.96 -12.91 -3.87
N PRO A 167 -4.09 -12.87 -4.62
CA PRO A 167 -4.68 -11.59 -5.04
C PRO A 167 -5.07 -10.67 -3.87
N ASN A 168 -5.43 -11.24 -2.72
CA ASN A 168 -5.90 -10.56 -1.52
C ASN A 168 -4.80 -10.34 -0.47
N LEU A 169 -3.57 -10.76 -0.75
CA LEU A 169 -2.49 -10.83 0.24
C LEU A 169 -1.63 -9.56 0.22
N ILE A 170 -1.16 -9.16 1.39
CA ILE A 170 -0.10 -8.18 1.60
C ILE A 170 1.00 -8.87 2.40
N VAL A 171 2.25 -8.72 1.99
CA VAL A 171 3.41 -9.06 2.82
C VAL A 171 3.96 -7.76 3.38
N ALA A 172 3.90 -7.60 4.70
CA ALA A 172 4.40 -6.42 5.38
C ALA A 172 5.69 -6.75 6.14
N GLY A 173 6.71 -5.90 5.99
CA GLY A 173 7.85 -5.84 6.88
C GLY A 173 7.53 -4.99 8.11
N ILE A 174 8.03 -5.42 9.27
CA ILE A 174 7.83 -4.72 10.53
C ILE A 174 9.18 -4.20 11.03
N GLU A 175 9.29 -2.88 11.16
CA GLU A 175 10.39 -2.22 11.87
C GLU A 175 9.92 -1.87 13.28
N HIS A 176 10.83 -1.97 14.26
CA HIS A 176 10.54 -1.68 15.66
C HIS A 176 11.34 -0.46 16.12
N ASP A 177 10.79 0.27 17.09
CA ASP A 177 11.40 1.46 17.71
C ASP A 177 11.84 2.56 16.72
N PRO A 178 10.89 3.25 16.05
CA PRO A 178 9.45 3.18 16.20
C PRO A 178 8.79 2.06 15.36
N LEU A 179 7.57 1.65 15.73
CA LEU A 179 6.82 0.69 14.92
C LEU A 179 6.46 1.28 13.56
N ARG A 180 7.07 0.77 12.49
CA ARG A 180 6.77 1.14 11.10
C ARG A 180 6.45 -0.10 10.29
N VAL A 181 5.51 0.05 9.35
CA VAL A 181 5.01 -1.04 8.51
C VAL A 181 5.38 -0.73 7.07
N PHE A 182 6.20 -1.58 6.47
CA PHE A 182 6.66 -1.44 5.08
C PHE A 182 5.98 -2.50 4.20
N TYR A 183 5.26 -2.09 3.16
CA TYR A 183 4.58 -3.03 2.27
C TYR A 183 5.56 -3.63 1.25
N ARG A 184 5.95 -4.88 1.47
CA ARG A 184 6.91 -5.61 0.63
C ARG A 184 6.28 -6.19 -0.63
N LEU A 185 5.01 -6.55 -0.55
CA LEU A 185 4.22 -7.08 -1.66
C LEU A 185 2.75 -6.78 -1.43
N ALA A 186 2.04 -6.43 -2.50
CA ALA A 186 0.59 -6.35 -2.53
C ALA A 186 0.05 -7.23 -3.67
N GLY A 187 -0.97 -8.01 -3.36
CA GLY A 187 -1.70 -8.83 -4.31
C GLY A 187 -2.45 -7.99 -5.33
N THR A 188 -2.81 -8.60 -6.45
CA THR A 188 -3.45 -7.88 -7.58
C THR A 188 -4.77 -7.21 -7.20
N LEU A 189 -5.57 -7.83 -6.33
CA LEU A 189 -6.84 -7.25 -5.88
C LEU A 189 -6.58 -6.10 -4.88
N ILE A 190 -5.57 -6.23 -4.02
CA ILE A 190 -5.13 -5.12 -3.16
C ILE A 190 -4.74 -3.91 -4.01
N VAL A 191 -3.92 -4.12 -5.04
CA VAL A 191 -3.50 -3.04 -5.95
C VAL A 191 -4.69 -2.43 -6.70
N GLU A 192 -5.67 -3.25 -7.07
CA GLU A 192 -6.89 -2.77 -7.71
C GLU A 192 -7.71 -1.83 -6.81
N PHE A 193 -7.84 -2.13 -5.51
CA PHE A 193 -8.66 -1.35 -4.59
C PHE A 193 -7.91 -0.20 -3.89
N ARG A 194 -6.64 -0.39 -3.56
CA ARG A 194 -5.82 0.59 -2.82
C ARG A 194 -4.88 1.39 -3.71
N GLY A 195 -4.72 1.00 -4.98
CA GLY A 195 -3.61 1.45 -5.80
C GLY A 195 -2.32 0.69 -5.46
N GLU A 196 -1.24 1.03 -6.17
CA GLU A 196 0.07 0.43 -5.89
C GLU A 196 0.61 0.94 -4.55
N ILE A 197 0.79 0.02 -3.60
CA ILE A 197 1.29 0.31 -2.25
C ILE A 197 2.64 -0.35 -1.98
N THR A 198 3.09 -1.24 -2.88
CA THR A 198 4.36 -1.97 -2.73
C THR A 198 5.52 -0.99 -2.73
N GLY A 199 6.48 -1.19 -1.83
CA GLY A 199 7.66 -0.33 -1.69
C GLY A 199 7.43 0.91 -0.83
N HIS A 200 6.24 1.07 -0.25
CA HIS A 200 5.89 2.23 0.58
C HIS A 200 5.64 1.86 2.04
N PHE A 201 5.92 2.80 2.93
CA PHE A 201 5.46 2.71 4.32
C PHE A 201 3.95 2.96 4.41
N LEU A 202 3.30 2.35 5.39
CA LEU A 202 1.86 2.53 5.66
C LEU A 202 1.47 4.02 5.78
N GLU A 203 2.36 4.83 6.35
CA GLU A 203 2.19 6.27 6.51
C GLU A 203 2.24 7.06 5.18
N GLU A 204 2.93 6.53 4.16
CA GLU A 204 3.16 7.19 2.87
C GLU A 204 2.06 6.89 1.84
N VAL A 205 1.33 5.79 2.03
CA VAL A 205 0.25 5.37 1.14
C VAL A 205 -0.92 6.35 1.20
N PRO A 206 -1.56 6.70 0.06
CA PRO A 206 -2.80 7.47 0.07
C PRO A 206 -3.96 6.67 0.69
N TRP A 207 -4.64 7.26 1.68
CA TRP A 207 -5.81 6.67 2.32
C TRP A 207 -7.07 7.46 2.01
N SER A 208 -8.20 6.77 1.82
CA SER A 208 -9.50 7.40 1.64
C SER A 208 -9.98 8.16 2.89
N SER A 209 -9.47 7.79 4.07
CA SER A 209 -9.72 8.50 5.32
C SER A 209 -8.56 8.34 6.32
N PRO A 210 -8.32 9.34 7.18
CA PRO A 210 -7.36 9.21 8.30
C PRO A 210 -7.71 8.07 9.26
N ALA A 211 -9.02 7.79 9.44
CA ALA A 211 -9.49 6.69 10.27
C ALA A 211 -9.03 5.33 9.71
N GLY A 212 -9.14 5.10 8.40
CA GLY A 212 -8.65 3.87 7.77
C GLY A 212 -7.16 3.64 7.99
N GLN A 213 -6.34 4.69 7.87
CA GLN A 213 -4.90 4.61 8.14
C GLN A 213 -4.61 4.27 9.61
N ALA A 214 -5.27 4.96 10.55
CA ALA A 214 -5.12 4.71 11.97
C ALA A 214 -5.53 3.28 12.35
N ASN A 215 -6.61 2.78 11.76
CA ASN A 215 -7.13 1.43 11.97
C ASN A 215 -6.14 0.35 11.50
N ALA A 216 -5.53 0.53 10.33
CA ALA A 216 -4.51 -0.39 9.85
C ALA A 216 -3.26 -0.37 10.74
N LYS A 217 -2.80 0.83 11.13
CA LYS A 217 -1.67 0.98 12.05
C LYS A 217 -1.94 0.31 13.40
N GLU A 218 -3.14 0.48 13.95
CA GLU A 218 -3.56 -0.17 15.19
C GLU A 218 -3.60 -1.69 15.06
N ALA A 219 -4.06 -2.22 13.92
CA ALA A 219 -4.09 -3.66 13.69
C ALA A 219 -2.68 -4.28 13.74
N PHE A 220 -1.70 -3.70 13.03
CA PHE A 220 -0.31 -4.15 13.09
C PHE A 220 0.28 -4.01 14.49
N ALA A 221 0.04 -2.88 15.17
CA ALA A 221 0.54 -2.66 16.53
C ALA A 221 -0.01 -3.70 17.53
N ARG A 222 -1.31 -4.03 17.43
CA ARG A 222 -1.93 -5.05 18.28
C ARG A 222 -1.41 -6.44 18.00
N VAL A 223 -1.18 -6.81 16.73
CA VAL A 223 -0.57 -8.10 16.37
C VAL A 223 0.85 -8.20 16.91
N VAL A 224 1.65 -7.14 16.78
CA VAL A 224 3.01 -7.12 17.33
C VAL A 224 3.01 -7.27 18.85
N ALA A 225 2.13 -6.54 19.54
CA ALA A 225 2.03 -6.59 21.00
C ALA A 225 1.47 -7.93 21.52
N SER A 226 0.47 -8.50 20.84
CA SER A 226 -0.18 -9.75 21.26
C SER A 226 0.56 -11.00 20.80
N ARG A 227 1.39 -10.87 19.75
CA ARG A 227 2.06 -11.97 19.04
C ARG A 227 1.07 -13.02 18.50
N ALA A 228 -0.17 -12.60 18.25
CA ALA A 228 -1.24 -13.44 17.77
C ALA A 228 -1.98 -12.76 16.59
N PRO A 229 -2.60 -13.55 15.69
CA PRO A 229 -3.43 -13.00 14.62
C PRO A 229 -4.54 -12.09 15.14
N LEU A 230 -4.81 -11.04 14.36
CA LEU A 230 -5.92 -10.13 14.57
C LEU A 230 -6.77 -10.06 13.30
N PHE A 231 -8.08 -10.03 13.46
CA PHE A 231 -9.02 -9.86 12.37
C PHE A 231 -9.83 -8.60 12.58
N SER A 232 -10.27 -7.98 11.49
CA SER A 232 -11.18 -6.85 11.57
C SER A 232 -12.30 -6.95 10.55
N GLU A 233 -13.44 -6.43 10.96
CA GLU A 233 -14.62 -6.23 10.13
C GLU A 233 -14.85 -4.73 10.11
N VAL A 234 -14.93 -4.15 8.91
CA VAL A 234 -15.14 -2.72 8.73
C VAL A 234 -16.16 -2.48 7.62
N ASP A 235 -17.13 -1.62 7.91
CA ASP A 235 -18.05 -1.12 6.90
C ASP A 235 -17.37 0.03 6.12
N ILE A 236 -17.22 -0.16 4.81
CA ILE A 236 -16.69 0.81 3.86
C ILE A 236 -17.85 1.47 3.15
N THR A 237 -17.89 2.80 3.17
CA THR A 237 -18.84 3.57 2.37
C THR A 237 -18.17 4.03 1.07
N THR A 238 -18.77 3.68 -0.06
CA THR A 238 -18.29 4.09 -1.38
C THR A 238 -18.63 5.57 -1.65
N SER A 239 -18.02 6.14 -2.70
CA SER A 239 -18.30 7.52 -3.13
C SER A 239 -19.78 7.78 -3.45
N ARG A 240 -20.53 6.73 -3.80
CA ARG A 240 -21.98 6.79 -4.08
C ARG A 240 -22.86 6.53 -2.85
N GLY A 241 -22.27 6.39 -1.67
CA GLY A 241 -22.98 6.18 -0.40
C GLY A 241 -23.42 4.74 -0.13
N ALA A 242 -23.03 3.78 -0.98
CA ALA A 242 -23.29 2.37 -0.70
C ALA A 242 -22.36 1.86 0.40
N VAL A 243 -22.90 1.09 1.35
CA VAL A 243 -22.12 0.50 2.44
C VAL A 243 -21.81 -0.94 2.08
N HIS A 244 -20.53 -1.26 1.99
CA HIS A 244 -20.00 -2.60 1.76
C HIS A 244 -19.23 -3.05 3.00
N ARG A 245 -19.22 -4.35 3.23
CA ARG A 245 -18.46 -4.93 4.34
C ARG A 245 -17.14 -5.48 3.85
N MET A 246 -16.05 -5.01 4.44
CA MET A 246 -14.72 -5.55 4.22
C MET A 246 -14.27 -6.32 5.46
N PHE A 247 -13.62 -7.45 5.23
CA PHE A 247 -12.92 -8.20 6.26
C PHE A 247 -11.42 -8.07 6.05
N SER A 248 -10.65 -7.99 7.12
CA SER A 248 -9.20 -8.05 7.03
C SER A 248 -8.60 -8.89 8.14
N GLY A 249 -7.38 -9.35 7.92
CA GLY A 249 -6.61 -10.09 8.91
C GLY A 249 -5.13 -9.74 8.82
N VAL A 250 -4.45 -9.86 9.95
CA VAL A 250 -3.00 -9.68 10.08
C VAL A 250 -2.46 -10.83 10.91
N TRP A 251 -1.47 -11.55 10.37
CA TRP A 251 -0.84 -12.73 10.97
C TRP A 251 0.66 -12.49 11.13
N PRO A 252 1.21 -12.61 12.35
CA PRO A 252 2.62 -12.35 12.59
C PRO A 252 3.51 -13.49 12.09
N LEU A 253 4.73 -13.14 11.71
CA LEU A 253 5.82 -14.06 11.39
C LEU A 253 7.07 -13.64 12.15
N ALA A 254 7.84 -14.62 12.62
CA ALA A 254 9.13 -14.38 13.25
C ALA A 254 10.17 -15.39 12.75
N PRO A 255 11.42 -14.98 12.50
CA PRO A 255 12.43 -15.86 11.89
C PRO A 255 12.86 -16.98 12.84
N THR A 256 12.72 -16.78 14.15
CA THR A 256 13.04 -17.75 15.20
C THR A 256 11.96 -17.79 16.26
N PRO A 257 11.74 -18.93 16.94
CA PRO A 257 10.83 -19.01 18.10
C PRO A 257 11.19 -17.97 19.17
N GLY A 258 10.20 -17.23 19.68
CA GLY A 258 10.41 -16.14 20.63
C GLY A 258 11.15 -14.91 20.07
N GLY A 259 11.50 -14.92 18.78
CA GLY A 259 12.16 -13.81 18.11
C GLY A 259 11.23 -12.61 17.89
N VAL A 260 11.83 -11.50 17.48
CA VAL A 260 11.10 -10.29 17.07
C VAL A 260 10.30 -10.59 15.81
N ILE A 261 9.07 -10.10 15.74
CA ILE A 261 8.23 -10.19 14.54
C ILE A 261 8.86 -9.29 13.47
N ASP A 262 9.38 -9.89 12.40
CA ASP A 262 10.03 -9.17 11.30
C ASP A 262 9.07 -8.93 10.12
N ARG A 263 8.00 -9.73 10.04
CA ARG A 263 7.00 -9.66 8.98
C ARG A 263 5.61 -9.99 9.50
N CYS A 264 4.61 -9.53 8.75
CA CYS A 264 3.25 -10.02 8.85
C CYS A 264 2.75 -10.43 7.46
N LEU A 265 1.93 -11.48 7.41
CA LEU A 265 0.96 -11.61 6.33
C LEU A 265 -0.24 -10.74 6.70
N ALA A 266 -0.78 -10.02 5.74
CA ALA A 266 -2.05 -9.33 5.87
C ALA A 266 -2.94 -9.70 4.69
N ALA A 267 -4.25 -9.70 4.89
CA ALA A 267 -5.19 -9.93 3.81
C ALA A 267 -6.41 -9.03 3.95
N GLU A 268 -6.97 -8.64 2.81
CA GLU A 268 -8.22 -7.90 2.73
C GLU A 268 -9.18 -8.63 1.80
N ASP A 269 -10.38 -8.87 2.30
CA ASP A 269 -11.51 -9.39 1.55
C ASP A 269 -12.54 -8.27 1.41
N TYR A 270 -12.63 -7.73 0.20
CA TYR A 270 -13.54 -6.64 -0.14
C TYR A 270 -14.99 -7.11 -0.33
N GLY A 271 -15.27 -8.42 -0.19
CA GLY A 271 -16.61 -8.97 -0.31
C GLY A 271 -17.23 -8.72 -1.68
N ASP A 272 -18.47 -8.22 -1.68
CA ASP A 272 -19.22 -7.91 -2.92
C ASP A 272 -18.85 -6.54 -3.53
N LEU A 273 -17.85 -5.85 -2.99
CA LEU A 273 -17.39 -4.57 -3.56
C LEU A 273 -16.77 -4.84 -4.92
N THR A 274 -17.26 -4.14 -5.95
CA THR A 274 -16.71 -4.24 -7.30
C THR A 274 -16.00 -2.95 -7.70
N ARG A 275 -15.15 -3.02 -8.74
CA ARG A 275 -14.49 -1.84 -9.30
C ARG A 275 -15.46 -0.76 -9.77
N THR A 276 -16.68 -1.13 -10.17
CA THR A 276 -17.72 -0.20 -10.61
C THR A 276 -18.26 0.64 -9.46
N ASP A 277 -18.17 0.13 -8.23
CA ASP A 277 -18.60 0.82 -7.01
C ASP A 277 -17.57 1.84 -6.51
N LEU A 278 -16.32 1.75 -7.01
CA LEU A 278 -15.25 2.71 -6.76
C LEU A 278 -15.21 3.89 -7.76
N ALA A 279 -15.89 3.76 -8.90
CA ALA A 279 -15.91 4.75 -9.98
C ALA A 279 -16.94 5.87 -9.74
#